data_AF-A0AA43HI49-F1
#
_entry.id   AF-A0AA43HI49-F1
#
_cell.length_a   1.000
_cell.length_b   1.000
_cell.length_c   1.000
_cell.angle_alpha   90.00
_cell.angle_beta   90.00
_cell.angle_gamma   90.00
#
_symmetry.space_group_name_H-M   'P 1'
#
loop_
_entity.id
_entity.type
_entity.pdbx_description
1 polymer ?
#
loop_
_entity_poly.entity_id
_entity_poly.type
_entity_poly.pdbx_seq_one_letter_code
_entity_poly.pdbx_strand_id
1 'polypeptide(L)'
;MNNKLKLSTMKKVCILLSMLFLSLSLSAQNTVEANQQQEPTVLSCRAKVIYPQNSSEDWPVSKLFSCETAVLEDDHWAEKGPNPEFIIDLKKMCMISEFRIIDSKALRPKFPNIADYFISVSETINDENPRQSDWIQVVTAEGQDENYKRNSIDPIKGRYVRFIAKLPAKETVRLYRFEVWGVEYVAPVEPRTIDKIKSNNNWIWISLLVLILLAGGGYFFFKRKEFRF
;
A
#
# COMPACT_ATOMS: atom_id res chain seq x y z
N MET A 1 -50.26 -22.98 22.18
CA MET A 1 -49.99 -22.08 21.02
C MET A 1 -48.65 -21.31 21.11
N ASN A 2 -47.61 -21.79 21.84
CA ASN A 2 -46.40 -20.98 22.13
C ASN A 2 -45.14 -21.28 21.29
N ASN A 3 -45.07 -22.39 20.55
CA ASN A 3 -43.83 -22.76 19.84
C ASN A 3 -43.65 -22.06 18.48
N LYS A 4 -44.75 -21.67 17.81
CA LYS A 4 -44.69 -20.96 16.51
C LYS A 4 -44.17 -19.53 16.64
N LEU A 5 -44.45 -18.86 17.77
CA LEU A 5 -44.02 -17.47 18.02
C LEU A 5 -42.51 -17.39 18.27
N LYS A 6 -41.95 -18.35 19.02
CA LYS A 6 -40.52 -18.42 19.36
C LYS A 6 -39.63 -18.69 18.13
N LEU A 7 -40.12 -19.53 17.21
CA LEU A 7 -39.42 -19.88 15.97
C LEU A 7 -39.40 -18.72 14.96
N SER A 8 -40.47 -17.94 14.89
CA SER A 8 -40.55 -16.73 14.03
C SER A 8 -39.53 -15.66 14.45
N THR A 9 -39.36 -15.45 15.75
CA THR A 9 -38.44 -14.45 16.28
C THR A 9 -36.97 -14.86 16.09
N MET A 10 -36.63 -16.14 16.29
CA MET A 10 -35.27 -16.64 16.00
C MET A 10 -34.90 -16.52 14.52
N LYS A 11 -35.84 -16.80 13.60
CA LYS A 11 -35.60 -16.62 12.16
C LYS A 11 -35.27 -15.16 11.81
N LYS A 12 -35.98 -14.19 12.40
CA LYS A 12 -35.73 -12.76 12.17
C LYS A 12 -34.36 -12.31 12.69
N VAL A 13 -33.93 -12.84 13.85
CA VAL A 13 -32.60 -12.55 14.41
C VAL A 13 -31.49 -13.15 13.54
N CYS A 14 -31.63 -14.39 13.08
CA CYS A 14 -30.67 -14.99 12.14
C CYS A 14 -30.59 -14.23 10.81
N ILE A 15 -31.72 -13.74 10.29
CA ILE A 15 -31.73 -12.93 9.05
C ILE A 15 -30.98 -11.61 9.27
N LEU A 16 -31.25 -10.90 10.36
CA LEU A 16 -30.55 -9.64 10.68
C LEU A 16 -29.04 -9.86 10.90
N LEU A 17 -28.65 -10.93 11.58
CA LEU A 17 -27.23 -11.28 11.77
C LEU A 17 -26.56 -11.63 10.44
N SER A 18 -27.26 -12.35 9.56
CA SER A 18 -26.74 -12.70 8.23
C SER A 18 -26.59 -11.49 7.31
N MET A 19 -27.52 -10.53 7.38
CA MET A 19 -27.41 -9.26 6.65
C MET A 19 -26.27 -8.39 7.17
N LEU A 20 -26.02 -8.40 8.48
CA LEU A 20 -24.89 -7.68 9.07
C LEU A 20 -23.55 -8.26 8.56
N PHE A 21 -23.42 -9.60 8.59
CA PHE A 21 -22.25 -10.30 8.05
C PHE A 21 -22.06 -10.06 6.55
N LEU A 22 -23.14 -10.07 5.76
CA LEU A 22 -23.08 -9.78 4.32
C LEU A 22 -22.58 -8.36 4.04
N SER A 23 -23.03 -7.39 4.83
CA SER A 23 -22.64 -5.98 4.66
C SER A 23 -21.17 -5.72 5.02
N LEU A 24 -20.65 -6.40 6.04
CA LEU A 24 -19.23 -6.37 6.42
C LEU A 24 -18.34 -7.04 5.37
N SER A 25 -18.77 -8.15 4.76
CA SER A 25 -18.02 -8.78 3.67
C SER A 25 -17.99 -7.91 2.41
N LEU A 26 -19.07 -7.17 2.12
CA LEU A 26 -19.17 -6.35 0.91
C LEU A 26 -18.30 -5.09 0.98
N SER A 27 -18.13 -4.47 2.16
CA SER A 27 -17.24 -3.29 2.29
C SER A 27 -15.75 -3.66 2.20
N ALA A 28 -15.38 -4.86 2.65
CA ALA A 28 -14.01 -5.37 2.55
C ALA A 28 -13.65 -5.75 1.10
N GLN A 29 -14.60 -6.27 0.32
CA GLN A 29 -14.39 -6.59 -1.09
C GLN A 29 -14.15 -5.32 -1.94
N ASN A 30 -14.93 -4.26 -1.71
CA ASN A 30 -14.80 -3.01 -2.48
C ASN A 30 -13.44 -2.30 -2.32
N THR A 31 -12.72 -2.53 -1.23
CA THR A 31 -11.40 -1.89 -0.98
C THR A 31 -10.24 -2.66 -1.57
N VAL A 32 -10.37 -3.98 -1.71
CA VAL A 32 -9.40 -4.82 -2.44
C VAL A 32 -9.54 -4.63 -3.95
N GLU A 33 -10.78 -4.53 -4.45
CA GLU A 33 -11.05 -4.35 -5.87
C GLU A 33 -10.60 -2.98 -6.42
N ALA A 34 -10.74 -1.89 -5.64
CA ALA A 34 -10.37 -0.55 -6.12
C ALA A 34 -8.87 -0.38 -6.43
N ASN A 35 -8.00 -1.11 -5.73
CA ASN A 35 -6.55 -1.09 -5.97
C ASN A 35 -6.12 -2.12 -7.04
N GLN A 36 -6.96 -3.11 -7.39
CA GLN A 36 -6.65 -4.13 -8.40
C GLN A 36 -7.04 -3.73 -9.83
N GLN A 37 -7.85 -2.68 -10.01
CA GLN A 37 -8.36 -2.25 -11.32
C GLN A 37 -7.55 -1.16 -12.01
N GLN A 38 -6.55 -0.58 -11.34
CA GLN A 38 -5.72 0.46 -11.92
C GLN A 38 -4.54 -0.16 -12.66
N GLU A 39 -4.37 0.16 -13.95
CA GLU A 39 -3.22 -0.31 -14.72
C GLU A 39 -1.92 0.28 -14.15
N PRO A 40 -0.85 -0.53 -14.02
CA PRO A 40 0.45 -0.02 -13.57
C PRO A 40 0.98 1.08 -14.48
N THR A 41 1.50 2.15 -13.88
CA THR A 41 2.08 3.31 -14.57
C THR A 41 3.53 3.53 -14.12
N VAL A 42 4.28 4.35 -14.87
CA VAL A 42 5.63 4.78 -14.49
C VAL A 42 5.53 5.82 -13.37
N LEU A 43 5.85 5.39 -12.14
CA LEU A 43 5.84 6.22 -10.94
C LEU A 43 7.07 7.12 -10.82
N SER A 44 8.21 6.71 -11.39
CA SER A 44 9.47 7.45 -11.26
C SER A 44 9.52 8.75 -12.06
N CYS A 45 8.63 8.91 -13.04
CA CYS A 45 8.49 10.04 -13.98
C CYS A 45 8.50 11.45 -13.34
N ARG A 46 8.20 11.55 -12.02
CA ARG A 46 8.18 12.80 -11.25
C ARG A 46 8.93 12.68 -9.92
N ALA A 47 9.77 11.66 -9.81
CA ALA A 47 10.49 11.39 -8.60
C ALA A 47 11.52 12.50 -8.35
N LYS A 48 11.68 12.88 -7.08
CA LYS A 48 12.73 13.80 -6.65
C LYS A 48 13.93 12.98 -6.20
N VAL A 49 15.10 13.27 -6.75
CA VAL A 49 16.36 12.77 -6.21
C VAL A 49 16.61 13.39 -4.84
N ILE A 50 16.80 12.54 -3.84
CA ILE A 50 17.16 12.96 -2.47
C ILE A 50 18.59 12.57 -2.11
N TYR A 51 19.18 11.63 -2.84
CA TYR A 51 20.60 11.28 -2.75
C TYR A 51 21.12 10.87 -4.14
N PRO A 52 22.35 11.26 -4.53
CA PRO A 52 23.22 12.20 -3.82
C PRO A 52 22.65 13.62 -3.81
N GLN A 53 22.94 14.40 -2.76
CA GLN A 53 22.51 15.81 -2.70
C GLN A 53 23.23 16.67 -3.76
N ASN A 54 24.46 16.29 -4.11
CA ASN A 54 25.28 16.92 -5.14
C ASN A 54 25.60 15.88 -6.21
N SER A 55 24.76 15.75 -7.24
CA SER A 55 25.10 14.96 -8.42
C SER A 55 26.04 15.76 -9.34
N SER A 56 26.86 15.06 -10.13
CA SER A 56 27.61 15.68 -11.24
C SER A 56 26.67 16.50 -12.13
N GLU A 57 27.07 17.73 -12.48
CA GLU A 57 26.32 18.61 -13.39
C GLU A 57 26.27 18.03 -14.81
N ASP A 58 27.33 17.33 -15.23
CA ASP A 58 27.46 16.78 -16.57
C ASP A 58 26.49 15.60 -16.80
N TRP A 59 26.24 14.77 -15.77
CA TRP A 59 25.48 13.52 -15.87
C TRP A 59 24.59 13.29 -14.64
N PRO A 60 23.58 14.14 -14.38
CA PRO A 60 22.85 14.12 -13.12
C PRO A 60 21.89 12.93 -13.03
N VAL A 61 21.76 12.36 -11.83
CA VAL A 61 20.86 11.22 -11.54
C VAL A 61 19.42 11.50 -11.96
N SER A 62 18.97 12.75 -11.88
CA SER A 62 17.60 13.16 -12.23
C SER A 62 17.21 12.81 -13.67
N LYS A 63 18.17 12.70 -14.59
CA LYS A 63 17.94 12.33 -15.99
C LYS A 63 17.37 10.93 -16.17
N LEU A 64 17.67 10.01 -15.23
CA LEU A 64 17.15 8.64 -15.25
C LEU A 64 15.63 8.55 -15.16
N PHE A 65 14.99 9.61 -14.68
CA PHE A 65 13.58 9.64 -14.29
C PHE A 65 12.75 10.55 -15.20
N SER A 66 13.27 10.91 -16.37
CA SER A 66 12.53 11.67 -17.39
C SER A 66 11.31 10.88 -17.90
N CYS A 67 10.21 11.59 -18.14
CA CYS A 67 9.02 11.05 -18.80
C CYS A 67 9.13 10.96 -20.33
N GLU A 68 10.22 11.45 -20.90
CA GLU A 68 10.40 11.42 -22.34
C GLU A 68 10.50 9.99 -22.85
N THR A 69 9.87 9.71 -23.99
CA THR A 69 9.88 8.37 -24.57
C THR A 69 11.21 8.04 -25.23
N ALA A 70 11.89 9.06 -25.77
CA ALA A 70 13.22 8.93 -26.32
C ALA A 70 14.27 8.87 -25.20
N VAL A 71 15.27 8.02 -25.39
CA VAL A 71 16.50 8.00 -24.59
C VAL A 71 17.61 8.45 -25.52
N LEU A 72 18.29 9.53 -25.17
CA LEU A 72 19.46 10.02 -25.92
C LEU A 72 20.74 9.46 -25.31
N GLU A 73 21.77 9.24 -26.12
CA GLU A 73 23.05 8.70 -25.66
C GLU A 73 23.76 9.56 -24.62
N ASP A 74 23.47 10.87 -24.60
CA ASP A 74 24.04 11.83 -23.67
C ASP A 74 23.14 12.06 -22.44
N ASP A 75 21.92 11.53 -22.42
CA ASP A 75 21.03 11.56 -21.26
C ASP A 75 21.24 10.31 -20.40
N HIS A 76 22.37 10.26 -19.68
CA HIS A 76 22.67 9.18 -18.74
C HIS A 76 23.17 9.71 -17.41
N TRP A 77 23.03 8.88 -16.38
CA TRP A 77 23.77 9.04 -15.13
C TRP A 77 25.10 8.31 -15.26
N ALA A 78 26.19 8.97 -14.84
CA ALA A 78 27.50 8.37 -14.76
C ALA A 78 28.17 8.65 -13.41
N GLU A 79 28.68 7.61 -12.76
CA GLU A 79 29.36 7.75 -11.47
C GLU A 79 30.44 6.68 -11.28
N LYS A 80 31.57 7.09 -10.72
CA LYS A 80 32.73 6.20 -10.45
C LYS A 80 32.68 5.67 -9.04
N GLY A 81 33.21 4.46 -8.86
CA GLY A 81 33.46 3.87 -7.55
C GLY A 81 32.73 2.57 -7.34
N PRO A 82 32.93 1.93 -6.17
CA PRO A 82 32.50 0.55 -5.98
C PRO A 82 31.00 0.39 -5.68
N ASN A 83 30.33 1.46 -5.25
CA ASN A 83 28.91 1.42 -4.90
C ASN A 83 28.16 2.71 -5.29
N PRO A 84 28.10 3.09 -6.58
CA PRO A 84 27.27 4.22 -7.00
C PRO A 84 25.83 4.00 -6.58
N GLU A 85 25.23 5.02 -5.99
CA GLU A 85 23.98 4.90 -5.27
C GLU A 85 23.10 6.13 -5.52
N PHE A 86 21.80 5.90 -5.68
CA PHE A 86 20.83 6.97 -5.63
C PHE A 86 19.62 6.59 -4.78
N ILE A 87 18.96 7.63 -4.28
CA ILE A 87 17.69 7.51 -3.57
C ILE A 87 16.72 8.55 -4.13
N ILE A 88 15.49 8.11 -4.38
CA ILE A 88 14.41 8.96 -4.91
C ILE A 88 13.16 8.93 -4.02
N ASP A 89 12.43 10.04 -4.04
CA ASP A 89 11.09 10.23 -3.46
C ASP A 89 10.05 10.25 -4.58
N LEU A 90 9.17 9.25 -4.62
CA LEU A 90 8.07 9.13 -5.59
C LEU A 90 6.92 10.13 -5.35
N LYS A 91 7.04 11.01 -4.35
CA LYS A 91 6.08 12.05 -3.93
C LYS A 91 4.82 11.55 -3.26
N LYS A 92 4.39 10.33 -3.57
CA LYS A 92 3.20 9.71 -3.01
C LYS A 92 3.52 8.30 -2.54
N MET A 93 2.65 7.79 -1.67
CA MET A 93 2.63 6.37 -1.35
C MET A 93 2.09 5.60 -2.56
N CYS A 94 2.73 4.49 -2.88
CA CYS A 94 2.43 3.66 -4.04
C CYS A 94 2.47 2.18 -3.68
N MET A 95 1.79 1.35 -4.47
CA MET A 95 2.02 -0.09 -4.54
C MET A 95 2.97 -0.35 -5.70
N ILE A 96 4.25 -0.58 -5.41
CA ILE A 96 5.33 -0.79 -6.37
C ILE A 96 5.39 -2.27 -6.73
N SER A 97 5.49 -2.59 -8.02
CA SER A 97 5.41 -3.98 -8.51
C SER A 97 6.50 -4.34 -9.52
N GLU A 98 7.19 -3.37 -10.12
CA GLU A 98 8.22 -3.65 -11.11
C GLU A 98 9.25 -2.52 -11.19
N PHE A 99 10.50 -2.89 -11.52
CA PHE A 99 11.57 -1.97 -11.87
C PHE A 99 12.11 -2.28 -13.26
N ARG A 100 12.33 -1.26 -14.08
CA ARG A 100 13.00 -1.41 -15.38
C ARG A 100 14.24 -0.55 -15.46
N ILE A 101 15.28 -1.09 -16.09
CA ILE A 101 16.56 -0.43 -16.26
C ILE A 101 16.96 -0.50 -17.74
N ILE A 102 17.35 0.64 -18.30
CA ILE A 102 18.05 0.71 -19.59
C ILE A 102 19.53 0.92 -19.26
N ASP A 103 20.32 -0.11 -19.51
CA ASP A 103 21.74 -0.19 -19.12
C ASP A 103 22.66 0.24 -20.26
N SER A 104 23.95 0.37 -19.96
CA SER A 104 24.92 1.05 -20.79
C SER A 104 25.04 0.49 -22.21
N LYS A 105 25.03 -0.84 -22.38
CA LYS A 105 25.17 -1.49 -23.69
C LYS A 105 23.96 -1.28 -24.60
N ALA A 106 22.80 -0.86 -24.08
CA ALA A 106 21.63 -0.56 -24.89
C ALA A 106 21.92 0.54 -25.90
N LEU A 107 22.64 1.58 -25.47
CA LEU A 107 22.98 2.73 -26.31
C LEU A 107 24.47 2.80 -26.64
N ARG A 108 25.35 2.29 -25.77
CA ARG A 108 26.80 2.31 -25.97
C ARG A 108 27.42 0.93 -25.73
N PRO A 109 27.43 0.03 -26.74
CA PRO A 109 27.87 -1.37 -26.62
C PRO A 109 29.30 -1.56 -26.09
N LYS A 110 30.16 -0.55 -26.21
CA LYS A 110 31.56 -0.56 -25.72
C LYS A 110 31.68 -0.48 -24.20
N PHE A 111 30.63 -0.02 -23.50
CA PHE A 111 30.63 0.15 -22.06
C PHE A 111 29.85 -1.00 -21.41
N PRO A 112 30.37 -1.62 -20.35
CA PRO A 112 29.74 -2.79 -19.73
C PRO A 112 28.42 -2.42 -19.05
N ASN A 113 27.50 -3.38 -19.02
CA ASN A 113 26.32 -3.32 -18.18
C ASN A 113 26.70 -3.56 -16.72
N ILE A 114 25.80 -3.20 -15.81
CA ILE A 114 25.96 -3.47 -14.37
C ILE A 114 25.64 -4.94 -14.10
N ALA A 115 26.60 -5.75 -13.65
CA ALA A 115 26.30 -7.15 -13.32
C ALA A 115 25.42 -7.29 -12.08
N ASP A 116 25.79 -6.55 -11.04
CA ASP A 116 25.31 -6.79 -9.69
C ASP A 116 24.69 -5.50 -9.12
N TYR A 117 23.49 -5.58 -8.55
CA TYR A 117 22.83 -4.42 -7.94
C TYR A 117 21.75 -4.80 -6.93
N PHE A 118 21.41 -3.84 -6.07
CA PHE A 118 20.32 -3.95 -5.11
C PHE A 118 19.29 -2.84 -5.33
N ILE A 119 18.00 -3.20 -5.17
CA ILE A 119 16.90 -2.23 -5.11
C ILE A 119 16.19 -2.42 -3.78
N SER A 120 15.97 -1.32 -3.08
CA SER A 120 15.25 -1.29 -1.81
C SER A 120 14.14 -0.25 -1.84
N VAL A 121 13.09 -0.50 -1.06
CA VAL A 121 11.92 0.36 -0.91
C VAL A 121 11.75 0.74 0.55
N SER A 122 11.26 1.95 0.81
CA SER A 122 10.84 2.39 2.14
C SER A 122 9.56 3.22 2.08
N GLU A 123 8.76 3.16 3.13
CA GLU A 123 7.61 4.05 3.36
C GLU A 123 8.04 5.41 3.94
N THR A 124 9.12 5.43 4.72
CA THR A 124 9.62 6.61 5.44
C THR A 124 11.07 6.93 5.04
N ILE A 125 11.52 8.14 5.38
CA ILE A 125 12.91 8.54 5.18
C ILE A 125 13.47 9.16 6.45
N ASN A 126 14.74 8.90 6.73
CA ASN A 126 15.52 9.64 7.70
C ASN A 126 16.04 10.92 7.02
N ASP A 127 15.55 12.08 7.45
CA ASP A 127 15.91 13.38 6.85
C ASP A 127 17.37 13.79 7.10
N GLU A 128 18.00 13.32 8.20
CA GLU A 128 19.41 13.59 8.50
C GLU A 128 20.33 12.73 7.63
N ASN A 129 19.96 11.46 7.43
CA ASN A 129 20.71 10.54 6.58
C ASN A 129 19.77 9.55 5.86
N PRO A 130 19.36 9.86 4.62
CA PRO A 130 18.46 9.02 3.83
C PRO A 130 18.93 7.56 3.68
N ARG A 131 20.24 7.32 3.73
CA ARG A 131 20.84 5.99 3.60
C ARG A 131 20.60 5.09 4.82
N GLN A 132 20.24 5.67 5.97
CA GLN A 132 19.94 4.98 7.24
C GLN A 132 18.43 4.89 7.52
N SER A 133 17.60 4.95 6.48
CA SER A 133 16.16 4.71 6.60
C SER A 133 15.83 3.22 6.73
N ASP A 134 14.58 2.89 7.05
CA ASP A 134 14.09 1.51 7.17
C ASP A 134 13.88 0.85 5.79
N TRP A 135 14.99 0.51 5.14
CA TRP A 135 15.02 -0.06 3.80
C TRP A 135 14.63 -1.55 3.80
N ILE A 136 13.66 -1.90 2.96
CA ILE A 136 13.32 -3.29 2.62
C ILE A 136 13.96 -3.61 1.27
N GLN A 137 14.91 -4.53 1.22
CA GLN A 137 15.50 -4.99 -0.04
C GLN A 137 14.51 -5.88 -0.79
N VAL A 138 14.17 -5.47 -2.01
CA VAL A 138 13.16 -6.15 -2.85
C VAL A 138 13.76 -6.77 -4.11
N VAL A 139 14.96 -6.34 -4.52
CA VAL A 139 15.71 -6.95 -5.62
C VAL A 139 17.15 -7.18 -5.21
N THR A 140 17.62 -8.40 -5.50
CA THR A 140 19.03 -8.79 -5.48
C THR A 140 19.36 -9.33 -6.85
N ALA A 141 20.17 -8.60 -7.62
CA ALA A 141 20.57 -9.02 -8.96
C ALA A 141 22.07 -9.32 -8.96
N GLU A 142 22.42 -10.44 -9.58
CA GLU A 142 23.80 -10.92 -9.69
C GLU A 142 24.04 -11.44 -11.12
N GLY A 143 25.23 -11.15 -11.67
CA GLY A 143 25.68 -11.67 -12.96
C GLY A 143 24.85 -11.24 -14.17
N GLN A 144 24.11 -10.13 -14.09
CA GLN A 144 23.26 -9.65 -15.18
C GLN A 144 24.08 -9.04 -16.32
N ASP A 145 23.69 -9.26 -17.57
CA ASP A 145 24.35 -8.59 -18.73
C ASP A 145 23.34 -8.09 -19.77
N GLU A 146 22.05 -8.11 -19.46
CA GLU A 146 20.99 -7.65 -20.34
C GLU A 146 21.02 -6.13 -20.49
N ASN A 147 20.84 -5.66 -21.73
CA ASN A 147 20.74 -4.23 -22.04
C ASN A 147 19.48 -3.59 -21.44
N TYR A 148 18.41 -4.37 -21.35
CA TYR A 148 17.12 -3.98 -20.81
C TYR A 148 16.76 -4.95 -19.70
N LYS A 149 16.73 -4.47 -18.46
CA LYS A 149 16.45 -5.31 -17.30
C LYS A 149 15.05 -5.04 -16.80
N ARG A 150 14.36 -6.09 -16.41
CA ARG A 150 13.03 -6.05 -15.81
C ARG A 150 13.05 -6.89 -14.55
N ASN A 151 12.72 -6.27 -13.42
CA ASN A 151 12.65 -6.92 -12.12
C ASN A 151 11.20 -6.79 -11.62
N SER A 152 10.39 -7.82 -11.82
CA SER A 152 9.03 -7.90 -11.29
C SER A 152 9.07 -8.43 -9.85
N ILE A 153 8.29 -7.83 -8.97
CA ILE A 153 8.22 -8.18 -7.54
C ILE A 153 6.76 -8.33 -7.11
N ASP A 154 6.54 -8.98 -5.96
CA ASP A 154 5.24 -8.90 -5.30
C ASP A 154 4.94 -7.43 -4.93
N PRO A 155 3.71 -6.93 -5.21
CA PRO A 155 3.38 -5.54 -4.95
C PRO A 155 3.64 -5.15 -3.49
N ILE A 156 4.47 -4.13 -3.28
CA ILE A 156 4.85 -3.64 -1.96
C ILE A 156 4.52 -2.16 -1.81
N LYS A 157 4.05 -1.79 -0.62
CA LYS A 157 3.77 -0.40 -0.30
C LYS A 157 5.09 0.36 -0.08
N GLY A 158 5.22 1.53 -0.70
CA GLY A 158 6.41 2.35 -0.55
C GLY A 158 6.29 3.74 -1.17
N ARG A 159 7.19 4.64 -0.77
CA ARG A 159 7.32 6.00 -1.32
C ARG A 159 8.73 6.32 -1.77
N TYR A 160 9.73 5.74 -1.11
CA TYR A 160 11.14 5.96 -1.38
C TYR A 160 11.74 4.72 -2.02
N VAL A 161 12.61 4.92 -3.02
CA VAL A 161 13.32 3.85 -3.70
C VAL A 161 14.81 4.14 -3.66
N ARG A 162 15.60 3.12 -3.34
CA ARG A 162 17.05 3.15 -3.29
C ARG A 162 17.61 2.15 -4.28
N PHE A 163 18.62 2.57 -5.03
CA PHE A 163 19.37 1.73 -5.95
C PHE A 163 20.85 1.79 -5.58
N ILE A 164 21.52 0.63 -5.60
CA ILE A 164 22.97 0.53 -5.40
C ILE A 164 23.53 -0.39 -6.48
N ALA A 165 24.36 0.15 -7.37
CA ALA A 165 25.18 -0.67 -8.26
C ALA A 165 26.37 -1.24 -7.50
N LYS A 166 26.74 -2.50 -7.77
CA LYS A 166 27.96 -3.11 -7.26
C LYS A 166 28.98 -3.18 -8.38
N LEU A 167 30.04 -2.41 -8.22
CA LEU A 167 31.09 -2.29 -9.22
C LEU A 167 32.47 -2.48 -8.59
N PRO A 168 33.47 -2.88 -9.38
CA PRO A 168 34.87 -2.71 -9.00
C PRO A 168 35.20 -1.23 -8.81
N ALA A 169 36.12 -0.91 -7.90
CA ALA A 169 36.39 0.48 -7.47
C ALA A 169 36.82 1.45 -8.59
N LYS A 170 37.30 0.95 -9.73
CA LYS A 170 37.76 1.75 -10.87
C LYS A 170 36.73 1.85 -12.00
N GLU A 171 35.61 1.14 -11.88
CA GLU A 171 34.57 1.14 -12.90
C GLU A 171 33.64 2.33 -12.74
N THR A 172 32.90 2.63 -13.82
CA THR A 172 31.94 3.72 -13.88
C THR A 172 30.56 3.14 -14.22
N VAL A 173 29.59 3.37 -13.35
CA VAL A 173 28.19 3.06 -13.67
C VAL A 173 27.73 3.98 -14.80
N ARG A 174 26.96 3.45 -15.75
CA ARG A 174 26.27 4.24 -16.78
C ARG A 174 24.87 3.71 -16.95
N LEU A 175 23.89 4.49 -16.52
CA LEU A 175 22.48 4.14 -16.68
C LEU A 175 21.77 5.20 -17.48
N TYR A 176 20.90 4.75 -18.36
CA TYR A 176 20.12 5.63 -19.24
C TYR A 176 18.71 5.87 -18.72
N ARG A 177 18.15 4.88 -18.02
CA ARG A 177 16.81 5.00 -17.46
C ARG A 177 16.63 4.07 -16.27
N PHE A 178 15.89 4.56 -15.29
CA PHE A 178 15.38 3.75 -14.19
C PHE A 178 13.90 4.04 -13.98
N GLU A 179 13.06 3.05 -14.28
CA GLU A 179 11.61 3.15 -14.16
C GLU A 179 11.13 2.37 -12.93
N VAL A 180 10.31 3.02 -12.12
CA VAL A 180 9.56 2.37 -11.03
C VAL A 180 8.12 2.26 -11.49
N TRP A 181 7.56 1.06 -11.49
CA TRP A 181 6.22 0.77 -11.99
C TRP A 181 5.29 0.32 -10.86
N GLY A 182 4.05 0.76 -10.93
CA GLY A 182 3.02 0.41 -9.96
C GLY A 182 1.80 1.33 -10.03
N VAL A 183 1.05 1.37 -8.93
CA VAL A 183 -0.15 2.21 -8.79
C VAL A 183 -0.03 3.10 -7.57
N GLU A 184 -0.70 4.27 -7.61
CA GLU A 184 -0.80 5.13 -6.43
C GLU A 184 -1.58 4.39 -5.33
N TYR A 185 -1.09 4.43 -4.10
CA TYR A 185 -1.74 3.76 -2.99
C TYR A 185 -2.95 4.57 -2.53
N VAL A 186 -4.15 4.03 -2.72
CA VAL A 186 -5.38 4.58 -2.17
C VAL A 186 -5.66 3.87 -0.85
N ALA A 187 -5.55 4.64 0.25
CA ALA A 187 -5.88 4.12 1.57
C ALA A 187 -7.34 3.63 1.59
N PRO A 188 -7.63 2.49 2.24
CA PRO A 188 -9.00 2.06 2.45
C PRO A 188 -9.80 3.20 3.06
N VAL A 189 -10.92 3.56 2.44
CA VAL A 189 -11.84 4.53 3.04
C VAL A 189 -12.45 3.83 4.25
N GLU A 190 -11.99 4.19 5.46
CA GLU A 190 -12.73 3.82 6.66
C GLU A 190 -14.16 4.33 6.49
N PRO A 191 -15.19 3.49 6.72
CA PRO A 191 -16.57 3.93 6.61
C PRO A 191 -16.74 5.15 7.52
N ARG A 192 -16.98 6.31 6.90
CA ARG A 192 -17.27 7.54 7.64
C ARG A 192 -18.38 7.22 8.62
N THR A 193 -18.26 7.73 9.84
CA THR A 193 -19.18 7.60 10.97
C THR A 193 -20.57 8.23 10.72
N ILE A 194 -21.11 8.14 9.50
CA ILE A 194 -22.50 8.51 9.18
C ILE A 194 -23.47 7.53 9.85
N ASP A 195 -23.03 6.32 10.22
CA ASP A 195 -23.84 5.38 11.01
C ASP A 195 -23.95 5.76 12.50
N LYS A 196 -23.14 6.70 13.01
CA LYS A 196 -23.24 7.12 14.42
C LYS A 196 -24.44 8.04 14.72
N ILE A 197 -25.18 8.51 13.71
CA ILE A 197 -26.40 9.32 13.92
C ILE A 197 -27.68 8.47 13.94
N LYS A 198 -27.64 7.18 13.55
CA LYS A 198 -28.78 6.25 13.70
C LYS A 198 -28.71 5.34 14.92
N SER A 199 -27.81 5.65 15.87
CA SER A 199 -27.71 5.00 17.18
C SER A 199 -27.91 6.02 18.31
N ASN A 200 -28.78 7.03 18.13
CA ASN A 200 -29.34 7.71 19.31
C ASN A 200 -30.40 6.79 19.94
N ASN A 201 -29.84 5.92 20.78
CA ASN A 201 -30.40 5.01 21.78
C ASN A 201 -31.73 5.43 22.41
N ASN A 202 -32.84 5.28 21.68
CA ASN A 202 -34.18 5.20 22.30
C ASN A 202 -34.87 3.85 22.07
N TRP A 203 -34.49 3.08 21.05
CA TRP A 203 -35.15 1.80 20.72
C TRP A 203 -34.73 0.63 21.61
N ILE A 204 -33.51 0.65 22.16
CA ILE A 204 -33.01 -0.40 23.06
C ILE A 204 -33.68 -0.29 24.43
N TRP A 205 -33.88 0.92 24.96
CA TRP A 205 -34.64 1.16 26.20
C TRP A 205 -36.14 0.87 26.03
N ILE A 206 -36.74 1.26 24.90
CA ILE A 206 -38.15 0.93 24.60
C ILE A 206 -38.33 -0.60 24.47
N SER A 207 -37.38 -1.31 23.89
CA SER A 207 -37.42 -2.78 23.77
C SER A 207 -37.25 -3.48 25.12
N LEU A 208 -36.41 -2.95 26.02
CA LEU A 208 -36.24 -3.49 27.37
C LEU A 208 -37.47 -3.22 28.26
N LEU A 209 -38.11 -2.04 28.12
CA LEU A 209 -39.33 -1.70 28.85
C LEU A 209 -40.54 -2.53 28.40
N VAL A 210 -40.65 -2.80 27.09
CA VAL A 210 -41.68 -3.68 26.52
C VAL A 210 -41.43 -5.14 26.93
N LEU A 211 -40.18 -5.59 27.06
CA LEU A 211 -39.88 -6.94 27.58
C LEU A 211 -40.23 -7.09 29.06
N ILE A 212 -39.99 -6.06 29.89
CA ILE A 212 -40.35 -6.09 31.32
C ILE A 212 -41.88 -6.05 31.50
N LEU A 213 -42.61 -5.28 30.69
CA LEU A 213 -44.07 -5.25 30.71
C LEU A 213 -44.71 -6.54 30.15
N LEU A 214 -44.07 -7.19 29.18
CA LEU A 214 -44.52 -8.49 28.65
C LEU A 214 -44.12 -9.67 29.55
N ALA A 215 -43.04 -9.55 30.33
CA ALA A 215 -42.65 -10.56 31.32
C ALA A 215 -43.40 -10.41 32.67
N GLY A 216 -43.90 -9.21 32.99
CA GLY A 216 -44.66 -8.93 34.21
C GLY A 216 -46.17 -9.21 34.14
N GLY A 217 -46.70 -9.54 32.96
CA GLY A 217 -48.13 -9.75 32.70
C GLY A 217 -48.69 -11.11 33.16
N GLY A 218 -48.25 -11.63 34.31
CA GLY A 218 -48.76 -12.92 34.78
C GLY A 218 -48.28 -13.37 36.14
N TYR A 219 -48.46 -12.56 37.20
CA TYR A 219 -48.70 -13.07 38.55
C TYR A 219 -49.30 -11.97 39.42
N PHE A 220 -50.62 -11.77 39.30
CA PHE A 220 -51.42 -11.13 40.33
C PHE A 220 -52.74 -11.91 40.43
N PHE A 221 -52.85 -12.82 41.41
CA PHE A 221 -53.98 -12.89 42.36
C PHE A 221 -53.79 -14.00 43.43
N PHE A 222 -54.28 -13.70 44.64
CA PHE A 222 -54.38 -14.49 45.90
C PHE A 222 -53.12 -14.55 46.79
N LYS A 223 -53.13 -14.17 48.08
CA LYS A 223 -54.21 -13.81 49.02
C LYS A 223 -53.62 -13.00 50.18
N ARG A 224 -54.21 -11.83 50.47
CA ARG A 224 -53.97 -11.06 51.70
C ARG A 224 -54.60 -11.83 52.87
N LYS A 225 -53.81 -12.26 53.85
CA LYS A 225 -54.31 -12.49 55.21
C LYS A 225 -53.44 -11.67 56.16
N GLU A 226 -54.13 -10.76 56.83
CA GLU A 226 -53.64 -9.99 57.96
C GLU A 226 -52.99 -10.91 59.00
N PHE A 227 -52.01 -10.40 59.74
CA PHE A 227 -52.12 -10.35 61.19
C PHE A 227 -51.16 -9.27 61.71
N ARG A 228 -51.73 -8.30 62.43
CA ARG A 228 -51.02 -7.45 63.40
C ARG A 228 -50.67 -8.35 64.59
N PHE A 229 -49.47 -8.21 65.13
CA PHE A 229 -49.21 -7.49 66.38
C PHE A 229 -47.71 -7.21 66.46
#